data_AF-A0A3N2QDF6-F1
#
_entry.id   AF-A0A3N2QDF6-F1
#
_cell.length_a   1.000
_cell.length_b   1.000
_cell.length_c   1.000
_cell.angle_alpha   90.00
_cell.angle_beta   90.00
_cell.angle_gamma   90.00
#
_symmetry.space_group_name_H-M   'P 1'
#
loop_
_entity.id
_entity.type
_entity.pdbx_description
1 polymer ?
#
loop_
_entity_poly.entity_id
_entity_poly.type
_entity_poly.pdbx_seq_one_letter_code
_entity_poly.pdbx_strand_id
1 'polypeptide(L)'
;MTSNLKHDALIKKILTNPVAAQEFLEYYLPADFKAIVDLTKITIEKESFVEEDLRRKLSDLVFSVQTKNQDTAFVYVLIEAQATPDHWIALRLWKYILLLCERHKQKKDGLPLICPLLIYHGTKTYNAPRNLWQLFSHPEHAIRATSGIVKDERFVANWEGAKAVGIRPGAYHYFRANYTAQEQAENLIERLSKISFNPYTDVLVIDVEKKFNEEATPDQMADGTYELLKILQNTSYEHLGIYASPNYWTNDVNWRKYDFSQYLLWIAHWRVQAPLVPETWINVGWKIWQFSNKGQIPGITGNVDLDIVKDRAFLGESPVYSEIDNATGFTP
;
A
#
# COMPACT_ATOMS: atom_id res chain seq x y z
N MET A 1 12.51 -5.12 -39.22
CA MET A 1 11.90 -4.10 -38.34
C MET A 1 10.49 -3.70 -38.84
N THR A 2 9.56 -4.64 -39.05
CA THR A 2 8.26 -4.34 -39.68
C THR A 2 7.06 -5.16 -39.15
N SER A 3 7.26 -6.08 -38.18
CA SER A 3 6.15 -6.89 -37.63
C SER A 3 5.31 -6.14 -36.60
N ASN A 4 5.92 -5.28 -35.78
CA ASN A 4 5.28 -4.72 -34.58
C ASN A 4 4.25 -3.62 -34.89
N LEU A 5 4.48 -2.81 -35.94
CA LEU A 5 3.55 -1.75 -36.37
C LEU A 5 2.17 -2.28 -36.83
N LYS A 6 2.09 -3.54 -37.27
CA LYS A 6 0.83 -4.15 -37.73
C LYS A 6 -0.10 -4.48 -36.57
N HIS A 7 0.44 -4.85 -35.42
CA HIS A 7 -0.34 -5.17 -34.23
C HIS A 7 -0.89 -3.90 -33.56
N ASP A 8 -0.09 -2.83 -33.47
CA ASP A 8 -0.58 -1.52 -32.99
C ASP A 8 -1.71 -0.98 -33.85
N ALA A 9 -1.52 -0.99 -35.17
CA ALA A 9 -2.55 -0.55 -36.11
C ALA A 9 -3.83 -1.39 -35.99
N LEU A 10 -3.72 -2.70 -35.76
CA LEU A 10 -4.86 -3.57 -35.55
C LEU A 10 -5.61 -3.25 -34.25
N ILE A 11 -4.90 -3.15 -33.12
CA ILE A 11 -5.50 -2.82 -31.82
C ILE A 11 -6.15 -1.44 -31.90
N LYS A 12 -5.47 -0.45 -32.49
CA LYS A 12 -6.04 0.88 -32.71
C LYS A 12 -7.32 0.81 -33.53
N LYS A 13 -7.31 0.06 -34.63
CA LYS A 13 -8.49 -0.12 -35.49
C LYS A 13 -9.65 -0.80 -34.76
N ILE A 14 -9.37 -1.80 -33.93
CA ILE A 14 -10.38 -2.45 -33.09
C ILE A 14 -10.97 -1.45 -32.09
N LEU A 15 -10.12 -0.73 -31.37
CA LEU A 15 -10.53 0.24 -30.36
C LEU A 15 -11.14 1.54 -30.94
N THR A 16 -11.11 1.74 -32.26
CA THR A 16 -11.91 2.77 -32.92
C THR A 16 -13.37 2.35 -33.18
N ASN A 17 -13.70 1.05 -33.03
CA ASN A 17 -15.08 0.60 -33.04
C ASN A 17 -15.72 0.89 -31.67
N PRO A 18 -16.85 1.63 -31.60
CA PRO A 18 -17.45 2.02 -30.33
C PRO A 18 -17.84 0.85 -29.41
N VAL A 19 -18.36 -0.24 -29.99
CA VAL A 19 -18.76 -1.43 -29.22
C VAL A 19 -17.54 -2.12 -28.63
N ALA A 20 -16.51 -2.33 -29.44
CA ALA A 20 -15.27 -2.96 -28.97
C ALA A 20 -14.53 -2.09 -27.94
N ALA A 21 -14.55 -0.76 -28.10
CA ALA A 21 -14.00 0.17 -27.13
C ALA A 21 -14.76 0.11 -25.79
N GLN A 22 -16.09 0.07 -25.84
CA GLN A 22 -16.92 -0.09 -24.64
C GLN A 22 -16.63 -1.39 -23.91
N GLU A 23 -16.68 -2.53 -24.60
CA GLU A 23 -16.37 -3.84 -24.01
C GLU A 23 -14.97 -3.88 -23.41
N PHE A 24 -13.99 -3.30 -24.11
CA PHE A 24 -12.62 -3.19 -23.61
C PHE A 24 -12.56 -2.37 -22.31
N LEU A 25 -13.19 -1.19 -22.26
CA LEU A 25 -13.18 -0.34 -21.08
C LEU A 25 -13.95 -0.97 -19.92
N GLU A 26 -15.08 -1.62 -20.17
CA GLU A 26 -15.85 -2.35 -19.15
C GLU A 26 -15.03 -3.47 -18.51
N TYR A 27 -14.20 -4.15 -19.32
CA TYR A 27 -13.37 -5.25 -18.85
C TYR A 27 -12.13 -4.75 -18.08
N TYR A 28 -11.38 -3.79 -18.64
CA TYR A 28 -10.05 -3.43 -18.13
C TYR A 28 -10.01 -2.23 -17.18
N LEU A 29 -11.06 -1.40 -17.10
CA LEU A 29 -11.05 -0.30 -16.14
C LEU A 29 -11.16 -0.81 -14.69
N PRO A 30 -10.47 -0.17 -13.74
CA PRO A 30 -10.64 -0.41 -12.31
C PRO A 30 -12.11 -0.28 -11.86
N ALA A 31 -12.51 -1.09 -10.87
CA ALA A 31 -13.91 -1.16 -10.41
C ALA A 31 -14.41 0.17 -9.82
N ASP A 32 -13.56 0.88 -9.09
CA ASP A 32 -13.78 2.21 -8.54
C ASP A 32 -13.96 3.26 -9.64
N PHE A 33 -13.15 3.21 -10.70
CA PHE A 33 -13.32 4.08 -11.86
C PHE A 33 -14.65 3.82 -12.59
N LYS A 34 -14.98 2.53 -12.83
CA LYS A 34 -16.26 2.13 -13.44
C LYS A 34 -17.47 2.55 -12.60
N ALA A 35 -17.32 2.63 -11.28
CA ALA A 35 -18.39 3.05 -10.40
C ALA A 35 -18.82 4.51 -10.61
N ILE A 36 -17.97 5.35 -11.21
CA ILE A 36 -18.20 6.80 -11.34
C ILE A 36 -18.36 7.30 -12.79
N VAL A 37 -18.00 6.50 -13.80
CA VAL A 37 -18.16 6.86 -15.22
C VAL A 37 -19.34 6.16 -15.89
N ASP A 38 -19.87 6.78 -16.95
CA ASP A 38 -20.86 6.21 -17.87
C ASP A 38 -20.16 5.75 -19.16
N LEU A 39 -19.94 4.44 -19.26
CA LEU A 39 -19.30 3.81 -20.42
C LEU A 39 -20.24 3.60 -21.61
N THR A 40 -21.54 3.90 -21.47
CA THR A 40 -22.48 3.80 -22.61
C THR A 40 -22.26 4.93 -23.62
N LYS A 41 -21.55 6.00 -23.23
CA LYS A 41 -21.24 7.17 -24.05
C LYS A 41 -19.75 7.44 -24.06
N ILE A 42 -19.05 6.76 -24.97
CA ILE A 42 -17.61 6.92 -25.19
C ILE A 42 -17.38 7.71 -26.48
N THR A 43 -16.56 8.76 -26.40
CA THR A 43 -16.14 9.55 -27.57
C THR A 43 -14.63 9.44 -27.77
N ILE A 44 -14.18 9.26 -29.00
CA ILE A 44 -12.74 9.25 -29.34
C ILE A 44 -12.30 10.70 -29.56
N GLU A 45 -11.33 11.15 -28.79
CA GLU A 45 -10.72 12.48 -28.93
C GLU A 45 -9.71 12.48 -30.07
N LYS A 46 -9.77 13.50 -30.94
CA LYS A 46 -8.76 13.70 -31.99
C LYS A 46 -7.54 14.38 -31.37
N GLU A 47 -6.41 13.69 -31.37
CA GLU A 47 -5.14 14.18 -30.85
C GLU A 47 -4.52 15.24 -31.78
N SER A 48 -4.39 16.47 -31.29
CA SER A 48 -3.76 17.57 -32.02
C SER A 48 -2.58 18.23 -31.30
N PHE A 49 -2.16 17.77 -30.11
CA PHE A 49 -1.18 18.52 -29.29
C PHE A 49 -0.11 17.68 -28.57
N VAL A 50 0.01 16.39 -28.87
CA VAL A 50 1.14 15.60 -28.37
C VAL A 50 2.40 16.09 -29.09
N GLU A 51 3.44 16.49 -28.34
CA GLU A 51 4.76 16.85 -28.89
C GLU A 51 5.15 15.81 -29.96
N GLU A 52 5.70 16.26 -31.10
CA GLU A 52 5.94 15.37 -32.25
C GLU A 52 6.77 14.13 -31.88
N ASP A 53 7.68 14.27 -30.91
CA ASP A 53 8.54 13.21 -30.37
C ASP A 53 7.80 12.18 -29.49
N LEU A 54 6.72 12.58 -28.82
CA LEU A 54 5.87 11.69 -28.03
C LEU A 54 4.93 10.90 -28.97
N ARG A 55 4.37 11.57 -29.99
CA ARG A 55 3.45 10.97 -30.98
C ARG A 55 4.10 9.89 -31.85
N ARG A 56 5.41 10.01 -32.14
CA ARG A 56 6.12 9.07 -33.02
C ARG A 56 6.40 7.70 -32.39
N LYS A 57 6.31 7.57 -31.06
CA LYS A 57 6.73 6.35 -30.36
C LYS A 57 5.60 5.36 -30.11
N LEU A 58 4.34 5.79 -30.17
CA LEU A 58 3.22 5.02 -29.61
C LEU A 58 1.94 5.24 -30.41
N SER A 59 1.07 4.22 -30.42
CA SER A 59 -0.30 4.39 -30.93
C SER A 59 -1.20 4.83 -29.79
N ASP A 60 -1.36 6.13 -29.65
CA ASP A 60 -2.21 6.74 -28.62
C ASP A 60 -3.70 6.73 -29.03
N LEU A 61 -4.58 6.42 -28.07
CA LEU A 61 -6.03 6.62 -28.14
C LEU A 61 -6.51 7.28 -26.84
N VAL A 62 -7.19 8.41 -26.95
CA VAL A 62 -7.83 9.08 -25.81
C VAL A 62 -9.34 9.01 -25.98
N PHE A 63 -10.01 8.49 -24.98
CA PHE A 63 -11.46 8.45 -24.90
C PHE A 63 -11.95 9.49 -23.89
N SER A 64 -12.94 10.30 -24.27
CA SER A 64 -13.74 11.07 -23.31
C SER A 64 -14.99 10.28 -22.94
N VAL A 65 -15.26 10.22 -21.64
CA VAL A 65 -16.43 9.59 -21.03
C VAL A 65 -17.07 10.55 -20.04
N GLN A 66 -18.38 10.48 -19.88
CA GLN A 66 -19.09 11.28 -18.89
C GLN A 66 -19.00 10.61 -17.52
N THR A 67 -18.83 11.39 -16.46
CA THR A 67 -19.08 10.90 -15.10
C THR A 67 -20.57 10.83 -14.85
N LYS A 68 -21.00 10.06 -13.84
CA LYS A 68 -22.39 10.03 -13.39
C LYS A 68 -22.91 11.39 -12.93
N ASN A 69 -22.01 12.31 -12.59
CA ASN A 69 -22.33 13.69 -12.19
C ASN A 69 -22.25 14.69 -13.36
N GLN A 70 -22.13 14.21 -14.60
CA GLN A 70 -22.04 15.02 -15.82
C GLN A 70 -20.73 15.82 -16.00
N ASP A 71 -19.67 15.44 -15.28
CA ASP A 71 -18.31 15.92 -15.56
C ASP A 71 -17.67 15.12 -16.70
N THR A 72 -16.61 15.64 -17.29
CA THR A 72 -15.83 14.89 -18.28
C THR A 72 -14.65 14.17 -17.61
N ALA A 73 -14.56 12.86 -17.84
CA ALA A 73 -13.40 12.05 -17.51
C ALA A 73 -12.74 11.53 -18.79
N PHE A 74 -11.45 11.21 -18.70
CA PHE A 74 -10.68 10.70 -19.82
C PHE A 74 -10.10 9.32 -19.51
N VAL A 75 -10.15 8.43 -20.50
CA VAL A 75 -9.37 7.20 -20.49
C VAL A 75 -8.31 7.31 -21.57
N TYR A 76 -7.05 7.31 -21.16
CA TYR A 76 -5.92 7.35 -22.07
C TYR A 76 -5.39 5.93 -22.25
N VAL A 77 -5.58 5.35 -23.43
CA VAL A 77 -5.09 4.04 -23.79
C VAL A 77 -3.81 4.18 -24.60
N LEU A 78 -2.72 3.80 -23.98
CA LEU A 78 -1.42 3.72 -24.57
C LEU A 78 -1.15 2.30 -25.09
N ILE A 79 -0.90 2.15 -26.40
CA ILE A 79 -0.59 0.86 -27.02
C ILE A 79 0.91 0.79 -27.31
N GLU A 80 1.57 -0.25 -26.79
CA GLU A 80 3.01 -0.49 -26.89
C GLU A 80 3.31 -1.85 -27.53
N ALA A 81 3.77 -1.85 -28.80
CA ALA A 81 4.23 -3.03 -29.52
C ALA A 81 5.72 -3.35 -29.38
N GLN A 82 6.49 -2.61 -28.59
CA GLN A 82 7.93 -2.84 -28.54
C GLN A 82 8.27 -4.26 -28.06
N ALA A 83 9.32 -4.84 -28.68
CA ALA A 83 9.83 -6.17 -28.32
C ALA A 83 10.34 -6.21 -26.87
N THR A 84 10.70 -5.07 -26.29
CA THR A 84 11.17 -4.91 -24.92
C THR A 84 10.39 -3.80 -24.23
N PRO A 85 9.99 -3.95 -22.96
CA PRO A 85 9.36 -2.88 -22.20
C PRO A 85 10.25 -1.63 -22.13
N ASP A 86 9.69 -0.46 -22.41
CA ASP A 86 10.38 0.81 -22.21
C ASP A 86 10.41 1.14 -20.70
N HIS A 87 11.61 1.25 -20.14
CA HIS A 87 11.80 1.57 -18.73
C HIS A 87 11.13 2.90 -18.33
N TRP A 88 11.09 3.89 -19.23
CA TRP A 88 10.59 5.24 -18.95
C TRP A 88 9.09 5.42 -19.24
N ILE A 89 8.37 4.33 -19.50
CA ILE A 89 6.96 4.35 -19.88
C ILE A 89 6.07 5.01 -18.80
N ALA A 90 6.37 4.80 -17.51
CA ALA A 90 5.63 5.43 -16.43
C ALA A 90 5.79 6.96 -16.42
N LEU A 91 7.01 7.49 -16.61
CA LEU A 91 7.23 8.94 -16.75
C LEU A 91 6.48 9.49 -17.96
N ARG A 92 6.48 8.73 -19.06
CA ARG A 92 5.77 9.12 -20.26
C ARG A 92 4.26 9.21 -20.03
N LEU A 93 3.64 8.17 -19.46
CA LEU A 93 2.22 8.18 -19.07
C LEU A 93 1.89 9.41 -18.22
N TRP A 94 2.75 9.75 -17.25
CA TRP A 94 2.58 10.94 -16.42
C TRP A 94 2.70 12.26 -17.19
N LYS A 95 3.63 12.39 -18.15
CA LYS A 95 3.66 13.56 -19.06
C LYS A 95 2.31 13.72 -19.78
N TYR A 96 1.74 12.63 -20.30
CA TYR A 96 0.44 12.68 -20.98
C TYR A 96 -0.72 13.08 -20.06
N ILE A 97 -0.78 12.52 -18.85
CA ILE A 97 -1.78 12.89 -17.84
C ILE A 97 -1.69 14.39 -17.56
N LEU A 98 -0.48 14.92 -17.34
CA LEU A 98 -0.29 16.35 -17.07
C LEU A 98 -0.70 17.24 -18.26
N LEU A 99 -0.38 16.85 -19.49
CA LEU A 99 -0.81 17.57 -20.69
C LEU A 99 -2.33 17.55 -20.88
N LEU A 100 -2.98 16.42 -20.60
CA LEU A 100 -4.45 16.30 -20.64
C LEU A 100 -5.10 17.14 -19.53
N CYS A 101 -4.52 17.16 -18.33
CA CYS A 101 -4.92 18.05 -17.25
C CYS A 101 -4.80 19.51 -17.66
N GLU A 102 -3.69 19.91 -18.28
CA GLU A 102 -3.47 21.29 -18.73
C GLU A 102 -4.48 21.72 -19.81
N ARG A 103 -4.78 20.84 -20.77
CA ARG A 103 -5.79 21.07 -21.82
C ARG A 103 -7.19 21.29 -21.24
N HIS A 104 -7.55 20.55 -20.21
CA HIS A 104 -8.92 20.50 -19.69
C HIS A 104 -9.09 21.18 -18.34
N LYS A 105 -8.05 21.86 -17.86
CA LYS A 105 -8.11 22.82 -16.76
C LYS A 105 -9.15 23.89 -17.10
N GLN A 106 -10.32 23.80 -16.48
CA GLN A 106 -11.30 24.88 -16.45
C GLN A 106 -11.02 25.80 -15.25
N LYS A 107 -11.59 27.01 -15.22
CA LYS A 107 -11.33 27.95 -14.12
C LYS A 107 -11.94 27.40 -12.81
N LYS A 108 -11.08 27.15 -11.82
CA LYS A 108 -11.35 26.83 -10.40
C LYS A 108 -12.20 25.57 -10.07
N ASP A 109 -12.76 24.87 -11.05
CA ASP A 109 -13.64 23.70 -10.81
C ASP A 109 -12.91 22.35 -10.68
N GLY A 110 -11.56 22.34 -10.67
CA GLY A 110 -10.76 21.14 -10.50
C GLY A 110 -10.18 20.59 -11.82
N LEU A 111 -9.38 19.51 -11.71
CA LEU A 111 -8.82 18.80 -12.86
C LEU A 111 -9.73 17.64 -13.25
N PRO A 112 -9.80 17.26 -14.54
CA PRO A 112 -10.58 16.10 -14.95
C PRO A 112 -9.97 14.82 -14.39
N LEU A 113 -10.82 13.81 -14.19
CA LEU A 113 -10.38 12.47 -13.89
C LEU A 113 -9.73 11.84 -15.14
N ILE A 114 -8.55 11.25 -14.99
CA ILE A 114 -7.80 10.62 -16.10
C ILE A 114 -7.32 9.23 -15.68
N CYS A 115 -7.71 8.19 -16.43
CA CYS A 115 -7.21 6.83 -16.23
C CYS A 115 -6.25 6.43 -17.37
N PRO A 116 -4.95 6.25 -17.09
CA PRO A 116 -4.02 5.66 -18.06
C PRO A 116 -4.17 4.14 -18.10
N LEU A 117 -4.27 3.57 -19.28
CA LEU A 117 -4.19 2.13 -19.54
C LEU A 117 -3.03 1.87 -20.50
N LEU A 118 -2.20 0.88 -20.18
CA LEU A 118 -1.11 0.44 -21.04
C LEU A 118 -1.42 -0.96 -21.60
N ILE A 119 -1.58 -1.06 -22.91
CA ILE A 119 -1.64 -2.33 -23.63
C ILE A 119 -0.23 -2.67 -24.10
N TYR A 120 0.40 -3.61 -23.40
CA TYR A 120 1.70 -4.15 -23.80
C TYR A 120 1.53 -5.50 -24.46
N HIS A 121 2.02 -5.63 -25.70
CA HIS A 121 1.95 -6.89 -26.47
C HIS A 121 3.32 -7.33 -27.02
N GLY A 122 4.39 -6.96 -26.32
CA GLY A 122 5.74 -7.40 -26.66
C GLY A 122 6.00 -8.87 -26.37
N THR A 123 7.09 -9.40 -26.93
CA THR A 123 7.45 -10.82 -26.83
C THR A 123 8.14 -11.21 -25.52
N LYS A 124 8.47 -10.25 -24.66
CA LYS A 124 9.08 -10.47 -23.34
C LYS A 124 8.07 -10.20 -22.22
N THR A 125 8.29 -10.75 -21.04
CA THR A 125 7.50 -10.39 -19.86
C THR A 125 7.68 -8.91 -19.51
N TYR A 126 6.58 -8.22 -19.21
CA TYR A 126 6.63 -6.80 -18.82
C TYR A 126 7.31 -6.63 -17.46
N ASN A 127 8.44 -5.92 -17.43
CA ASN A 127 9.27 -5.71 -16.25
C ASN A 127 9.66 -4.23 -16.02
N ALA A 128 9.04 -3.29 -16.74
CA ALA A 128 9.26 -1.87 -16.53
C ALA A 128 8.49 -1.35 -15.30
N PRO A 129 8.94 -0.24 -14.68
CA PRO A 129 8.21 0.47 -13.63
C PRO A 129 6.77 0.78 -14.02
N ARG A 130 5.83 0.51 -13.10
CA ARG A 130 4.37 0.64 -13.34
C ARG A 130 3.78 1.97 -12.85
N ASN A 131 4.55 2.76 -12.14
CA ASN A 131 4.15 4.08 -11.64
C ASN A 131 5.36 5.03 -11.60
N LEU A 132 5.11 6.33 -11.44
CA LEU A 132 6.16 7.35 -11.42
C LEU A 132 7.14 7.13 -10.27
N TRP A 133 6.65 6.71 -9.10
CA TRP A 133 7.46 6.57 -7.90
C TRP A 133 8.56 5.53 -8.04
N GLN A 134 8.30 4.43 -8.73
CA GLN A 134 9.29 3.39 -9.02
C GLN A 134 10.45 3.86 -9.91
N LEU A 135 10.36 5.04 -10.53
CA LEU A 135 11.44 5.63 -11.33
C LEU A 135 12.41 6.50 -10.51
N PHE A 136 12.05 6.87 -9.28
CA PHE A 136 12.96 7.64 -8.44
C PHE A 136 14.07 6.75 -7.88
N SER A 137 15.24 7.34 -7.63
CA SER A 137 16.34 6.65 -6.93
C SER A 137 15.95 6.18 -5.53
N HIS A 138 14.96 6.85 -4.92
CA HIS A 138 14.38 6.56 -3.61
C HIS A 138 12.84 6.58 -3.72
N PRO A 139 12.21 5.51 -4.25
CA PRO A 139 10.75 5.47 -4.49
C PRO A 139 9.92 5.81 -3.25
N GLU A 140 10.38 5.38 -2.09
CA GLU A 140 9.71 5.56 -0.82
C GLU A 140 9.69 7.02 -0.34
N HIS A 141 10.76 7.78 -0.57
CA HIS A 141 10.78 9.23 -0.33
C HIS A 141 9.84 9.96 -1.29
N ALA A 142 9.80 9.53 -2.55
CA ALA A 142 8.91 10.11 -3.55
C ALA A 142 7.43 9.90 -3.19
N ILE A 143 7.05 8.69 -2.76
CA ILE A 143 5.69 8.39 -2.27
C ILE A 143 5.36 9.26 -1.07
N ARG A 144 6.25 9.36 -0.08
CA ARG A 144 6.05 10.21 1.11
C ARG A 144 5.79 11.66 0.73
N ALA A 145 6.58 12.21 -0.19
CA ALA A 145 6.47 13.61 -0.61
C ALA A 145 5.19 13.91 -1.39
N THR A 146 4.60 12.93 -2.08
CA THR A 146 3.47 13.17 -3.00
C THR A 146 2.14 12.57 -2.57
N SER A 147 2.14 11.52 -1.73
CA SER A 147 0.97 10.69 -1.47
C SER A 147 0.46 10.76 -0.03
N GLY A 148 1.17 11.42 0.89
CA GLY A 148 0.76 11.52 2.29
C GLY A 148 0.83 10.18 3.04
N ILE A 149 -0.06 9.99 4.03
CA ILE A 149 -0.09 8.76 4.83
C ILE A 149 -0.63 7.60 3.96
N VAL A 150 0.22 6.62 3.70
CA VAL A 150 -0.10 5.45 2.87
C VAL A 150 -1.02 4.50 3.64
N LYS A 151 -2.15 4.12 3.04
CA LYS A 151 -3.09 3.10 3.56
C LYS A 151 -2.77 1.75 2.92
N ASP A 152 -2.71 0.66 3.71
CA ASP A 152 -2.57 -0.70 3.18
C ASP A 152 -3.89 -1.14 2.51
N GLU A 153 -3.89 -1.25 1.19
CA GLU A 153 -5.05 -1.64 0.38
C GLU A 153 -5.60 -3.03 0.72
N ARG A 154 -4.77 -3.96 1.20
CA ARG A 154 -5.15 -5.35 1.49
C ARG A 154 -5.62 -5.57 2.93
N PHE A 155 -5.44 -4.59 3.81
CA PHE A 155 -5.77 -4.70 5.23
C PHE A 155 -7.15 -5.31 5.52
N VAL A 156 -8.21 -4.77 4.90
CA VAL A 156 -9.58 -5.26 5.11
C VAL A 156 -9.76 -6.69 4.61
N ALA A 157 -9.27 -7.00 3.41
CA ALA A 157 -9.38 -8.33 2.82
C ALA A 157 -8.63 -9.39 3.64
N ASN A 158 -7.44 -9.05 4.14
CA ASN A 158 -6.63 -9.93 4.97
C ASN A 158 -7.30 -10.19 6.34
N TRP A 159 -7.86 -9.15 6.96
CA TRP A 159 -8.58 -9.28 8.23
C TRP A 159 -9.77 -10.22 8.13
N GLU A 160 -10.66 -9.96 7.17
CA GLU A 160 -11.88 -10.76 6.99
C GLU A 160 -11.54 -12.18 6.51
N GLY A 161 -10.54 -12.34 5.65
CA GLY A 161 -10.05 -13.65 5.20
C GLY A 161 -9.50 -14.50 6.35
N ALA A 162 -8.71 -13.90 7.26
CA ALA A 162 -8.19 -14.59 8.43
C ALA A 162 -9.31 -15.05 9.37
N LYS A 163 -10.25 -14.16 9.69
CA LYS A 163 -11.39 -14.51 10.57
C LYS A 163 -12.29 -15.57 9.97
N ALA A 164 -12.51 -15.55 8.65
CA ALA A 164 -13.33 -16.55 7.96
C ALA A 164 -12.80 -17.98 8.09
N VAL A 165 -11.48 -18.14 8.26
CA VAL A 165 -10.84 -19.45 8.49
C VAL A 165 -10.54 -19.71 9.96
N GLY A 166 -11.06 -18.90 10.90
CA GLY A 166 -10.88 -19.10 12.34
C GLY A 166 -9.54 -18.60 12.90
N ILE A 167 -8.72 -17.91 12.11
CA ILE A 167 -7.52 -17.23 12.61
C ILE A 167 -7.95 -15.92 13.27
N ARG A 168 -7.42 -15.63 14.46
CA ARG A 168 -7.61 -14.35 15.13
C ARG A 168 -6.49 -13.38 14.73
N PRO A 169 -6.76 -12.35 13.90
CA PRO A 169 -5.75 -11.38 13.50
C PRO A 169 -5.51 -10.32 14.58
N GLY A 170 -4.31 -9.73 14.57
CA GLY A 170 -4.01 -8.45 15.21
C GLY A 170 -3.81 -7.36 14.16
N ALA A 171 -3.77 -6.11 14.59
CA ALA A 171 -3.45 -4.97 13.73
C ALA A 171 -2.19 -4.27 14.23
N TYR A 172 -1.45 -3.64 13.32
CA TYR A 172 -0.36 -2.75 13.69
C TYR A 172 -0.43 -1.44 12.90
N HIS A 173 0.15 -0.39 13.46
CA HIS A 173 0.27 0.92 12.86
C HIS A 173 1.73 1.34 12.84
N TYR A 174 2.28 1.58 11.64
CA TYR A 174 3.64 2.07 11.50
C TYR A 174 3.72 3.53 11.95
N PHE A 175 4.41 3.77 13.06
CA PHE A 175 4.57 5.10 13.63
C PHE A 175 5.44 5.99 12.75
N ARG A 176 4.99 7.23 12.58
CA ARG A 176 5.67 8.25 11.77
C ARG A 176 5.86 9.52 12.59
N ALA A 177 7.10 9.85 12.93
CA ALA A 177 7.42 11.00 13.78
C ALA A 177 7.13 12.36 13.12
N ASN A 178 6.97 12.39 11.79
CA ASN A 178 6.65 13.60 11.04
C ASN A 178 5.14 13.90 10.95
N TYR A 179 4.29 13.08 11.57
CA TYR A 179 2.86 13.35 11.76
C TYR A 179 2.54 13.48 13.24
N THR A 180 1.52 14.27 13.56
CA THR A 180 1.05 14.36 14.95
C THR A 180 0.44 13.04 15.40
N ALA A 181 0.43 12.81 16.72
CA ALA A 181 -0.24 11.65 17.30
C ALA A 181 -1.75 11.62 16.97
N GLN A 182 -2.38 12.79 16.91
CA GLN A 182 -3.80 12.93 16.58
C GLN A 182 -4.11 12.51 15.13
N GLU A 183 -3.34 12.98 14.14
CA GLU A 183 -3.52 12.59 12.73
C GLU A 183 -3.35 11.08 12.53
N GLN A 184 -2.39 10.48 13.23
CA GLN A 184 -2.16 9.03 13.18
C GLN A 184 -3.30 8.26 13.84
N ALA A 185 -3.79 8.72 14.99
CA ALA A 185 -4.92 8.11 15.69
C ALA A 185 -6.20 8.15 14.84
N GLU A 186 -6.51 9.30 14.23
CA GLU A 186 -7.69 9.47 13.39
C GLU A 186 -7.67 8.51 12.19
N ASN A 187 -6.55 8.44 11.48
CA ASN A 187 -6.40 7.51 10.36
C ASN A 187 -6.50 6.04 10.81
N LEU A 188 -5.85 5.70 11.92
CA LEU A 188 -5.87 4.35 12.46
C LEU A 188 -7.30 3.94 12.86
N ILE A 189 -8.01 4.78 13.61
CA ILE A 189 -9.39 4.54 14.04
C ILE A 189 -10.33 4.45 12.82
N GLU A 190 -10.18 5.35 11.83
CA GLU A 190 -10.92 5.27 10.56
C GLU A 190 -10.70 3.91 9.90
N ARG A 191 -9.46 3.40 9.89
CA ARG A 191 -9.13 2.13 9.27
C ARG A 191 -9.68 0.93 10.03
N LEU A 192 -9.55 0.93 11.36
CA LEU A 192 -10.11 -0.10 12.24
C LEU A 192 -11.65 -0.15 12.17
N SER A 193 -12.32 0.99 11.91
CA SER A 193 -13.78 1.02 11.71
C SER A 193 -14.27 0.26 10.47
N LYS A 194 -13.37 -0.09 9.53
CA LYS A 194 -13.71 -0.83 8.30
C LYS A 194 -13.74 -2.34 8.49
N ILE A 195 -13.37 -2.83 9.66
CA ILE A 195 -13.26 -4.25 9.99
C ILE A 195 -13.98 -4.53 11.31
N SER A 196 -14.22 -5.81 11.59
CA SER A 196 -14.76 -6.27 12.87
C SER A 196 -13.72 -6.28 14.00
N PHE A 197 -13.04 -5.15 14.24
CA PHE A 197 -12.05 -4.98 15.31
C PHE A 197 -12.73 -4.79 16.67
N ASN A 198 -12.31 -5.56 17.68
CA ASN A 198 -12.79 -5.42 19.04
C ASN A 198 -11.77 -4.66 19.92
N PRO A 199 -12.04 -3.41 20.33
CA PRO A 199 -11.09 -2.57 21.05
C PRO A 199 -10.71 -3.08 22.45
N TYR A 200 -11.53 -3.98 23.02
CA TYR A 200 -11.30 -4.55 24.35
C TYR A 200 -10.49 -5.84 24.33
N THR A 201 -10.37 -6.50 23.18
CA THR A 201 -9.78 -7.84 23.14
C THR A 201 -8.74 -8.01 22.05
N ASP A 202 -8.92 -7.36 20.89
CA ASP A 202 -8.00 -7.50 19.77
C ASP A 202 -6.75 -6.64 19.99
N VAL A 203 -5.61 -7.19 19.55
CA VAL A 203 -4.30 -6.59 19.81
C VAL A 203 -4.01 -5.54 18.75
N LEU A 204 -3.66 -4.34 19.21
CA LEU A 204 -3.21 -3.24 18.36
C LEU A 204 -1.79 -2.84 18.74
N VAL A 205 -0.87 -2.89 17.78
CA VAL A 205 0.55 -2.61 18.02
C VAL A 205 1.00 -1.35 17.30
N ILE A 206 1.73 -0.48 17.99
CA ILE A 206 2.43 0.64 17.37
C ILE A 206 3.83 0.17 16.98
N ASP A 207 4.10 0.18 15.68
CA ASP A 207 5.37 -0.23 15.08
C ASP A 207 6.33 0.97 15.09
N VAL A 208 7.32 0.91 15.98
CA VAL A 208 8.27 1.96 16.30
C VAL A 208 9.65 1.56 15.76
N GLU A 209 9.95 2.07 14.56
CA GLU A 209 11.14 1.69 13.81
C GLU A 209 11.86 2.87 13.14
N LYS A 210 13.16 2.68 12.89
CA LYS A 210 14.04 3.69 12.28
C LYS A 210 13.67 4.04 10.86
N LYS A 211 13.30 3.03 10.07
CA LYS A 211 13.02 3.22 8.65
C LYS A 211 11.87 4.24 8.53
N PHE A 212 12.05 5.25 7.68
CA PHE A 212 11.19 6.42 7.49
C PHE A 212 11.09 7.41 8.66
N ASN A 213 11.79 7.17 9.77
CA ASN A 213 11.92 8.06 10.92
C ASN A 213 13.41 8.43 11.13
N GLU A 214 14.24 8.36 10.10
CA GLU A 214 15.71 8.50 10.20
C GLU A 214 16.15 9.87 10.73
N GLU A 215 15.33 10.90 10.51
CA GLU A 215 15.57 12.29 10.93
C GLU A 215 14.92 12.63 12.28
N ALA A 216 14.12 11.74 12.84
CA ALA A 216 13.43 11.98 14.10
C ALA A 216 14.42 11.96 15.27
N THR A 217 14.27 12.90 16.19
CA THR A 217 15.03 12.87 17.45
C THR A 217 14.48 11.79 18.39
N PRO A 218 15.30 11.29 19.33
CA PRO A 218 14.82 10.35 20.34
C PRO A 218 13.63 10.85 21.16
N ASP A 219 13.55 12.16 21.39
CA ASP A 219 12.43 12.80 22.07
C ASP A 219 11.17 12.81 21.21
N GLN A 220 11.27 13.14 19.92
CA GLN A 220 10.12 13.08 19.01
C GLN A 220 9.55 11.67 18.90
N MET A 221 10.41 10.65 18.86
CA MET A 221 9.99 9.26 18.86
C MET A 221 9.26 8.88 20.15
N ALA A 222 9.81 9.24 21.31
CA ALA A 222 9.22 8.93 22.60
C ALA A 222 7.88 9.67 22.81
N ASP A 223 7.85 10.98 22.57
CA ASP A 223 6.70 11.84 22.82
C ASP A 223 5.54 11.45 21.90
N GLY A 224 5.78 11.34 20.60
CA GLY A 224 4.73 11.00 19.65
C GLY A 224 4.19 9.58 19.82
N THR A 225 5.05 8.60 20.15
CA THR A 225 4.60 7.23 20.46
C THR A 225 3.73 7.21 21.71
N TYR A 226 4.17 7.89 22.78
CA TYR A 226 3.43 7.96 24.03
C TYR A 226 2.08 8.66 23.85
N GLU A 227 2.06 9.81 23.19
CA GLU A 227 0.82 10.56 22.90
C GLU A 227 -0.16 9.73 22.08
N LEU A 228 0.30 9.01 21.05
CA LEU A 228 -0.56 8.14 20.24
C LEU A 228 -1.18 7.02 21.09
N LEU A 229 -0.37 6.34 21.90
CA LEU A 229 -0.85 5.30 22.80
C LEU A 229 -1.87 5.86 23.80
N LYS A 230 -1.64 7.06 24.36
CA LYS A 230 -2.59 7.72 25.25
C LYS A 230 -3.92 8.06 24.57
N ILE A 231 -3.89 8.55 23.34
CA ILE A 231 -5.12 8.82 22.56
C ILE A 231 -5.92 7.53 22.35
N LEU A 232 -5.25 6.43 21.98
CA LEU A 232 -5.88 5.13 21.78
C LEU A 232 -6.49 4.57 23.07
N GLN A 233 -5.76 4.61 24.19
CA GLN A 233 -6.31 4.21 25.49
C GLN A 233 -7.56 5.03 25.85
N ASN A 234 -7.50 6.35 25.65
CA ASN A 234 -8.64 7.24 25.93
C ASN A 234 -9.83 7.00 24.97
N THR A 235 -9.59 6.35 23.83
CA THR A 235 -10.60 5.93 22.85
C THR A 235 -11.05 4.47 23.08
N SER A 236 -10.79 3.90 24.26
CA SER A 236 -11.20 2.56 24.71
C SER A 236 -10.42 1.37 24.11
N TYR A 237 -9.25 1.58 23.51
CA TYR A 237 -8.38 0.47 23.10
C TYR A 237 -7.55 -0.02 24.29
N GLU A 238 -7.81 -1.26 24.75
CA GLU A 238 -7.21 -1.78 25.99
C GLU A 238 -5.95 -2.62 25.74
N HIS A 239 -5.88 -3.34 24.61
CA HIS A 239 -4.79 -4.28 24.31
C HIS A 239 -3.76 -3.66 23.37
N LEU A 240 -3.03 -2.69 23.89
CA LEU A 240 -2.01 -1.95 23.14
C LEU A 240 -0.61 -2.54 23.30
N GLY A 241 0.15 -2.54 22.20
CA GLY A 241 1.52 -3.00 22.15
C GLY A 241 2.46 -2.04 21.46
N ILE A 242 3.75 -2.31 21.62
CA ILE A 242 4.83 -1.67 20.89
C ILE A 242 5.66 -2.75 20.21
N TYR A 243 5.88 -2.56 18.92
CA TYR A 243 6.85 -3.31 18.14
C TYR A 243 8.11 -2.47 17.95
N ALA A 244 9.27 -3.06 18.19
CA ALA A 244 10.57 -2.42 17.97
C ALA A 244 11.70 -3.44 17.90
N SER A 245 12.85 -3.05 17.34
CA SER A 245 14.11 -3.77 17.55
C SER A 245 14.80 -3.30 18.84
N PRO A 246 15.55 -4.16 19.55
CA PRO A 246 16.17 -3.78 20.81
C PRO A 246 17.11 -2.59 20.68
N ASN A 247 17.97 -2.61 19.65
CA ASN A 247 18.96 -1.57 19.43
C ASN A 247 18.31 -0.23 19.08
N TYR A 248 17.26 -0.22 18.27
CA TYR A 248 16.57 1.01 17.93
C TYR A 248 15.86 1.60 19.15
N TRP A 249 15.10 0.78 19.88
CA TRP A 249 14.42 1.25 21.09
C TRP A 249 15.41 1.82 22.12
N THR A 250 16.51 1.13 22.39
CA THR A 250 17.48 1.56 23.42
C THR A 250 18.24 2.83 23.05
N ASN A 251 18.58 3.02 21.77
CA ASN A 251 19.51 4.09 21.35
C ASN A 251 18.83 5.28 20.66
N ASP A 252 17.69 5.07 19.99
CA ASP A 252 17.05 6.06 19.13
C ASP A 252 15.66 6.48 19.64
N VAL A 253 15.20 5.99 20.79
CA VAL A 253 13.97 6.43 21.48
C VAL A 253 14.34 6.86 22.89
N ASN A 254 13.94 8.06 23.32
CA ASN A 254 14.14 8.50 24.70
C ASN A 254 13.09 7.88 25.63
N TRP A 255 13.11 6.56 25.71
CA TRP A 255 12.08 5.74 26.34
C TRP A 255 11.94 6.00 27.85
N ARG A 256 12.94 6.60 28.51
CA ARG A 256 12.90 6.90 29.96
C ARG A 256 11.94 8.03 30.32
N LYS A 257 11.45 8.80 29.34
CA LYS A 257 10.50 9.90 29.58
C LYS A 257 9.15 9.41 30.09
N TYR A 258 8.76 8.19 29.74
CA TYR A 258 7.44 7.63 30.05
C TYR A 258 7.54 6.17 30.47
N ASP A 259 6.53 5.69 31.19
CA ASP A 259 6.41 4.26 31.50
C ASP A 259 5.74 3.51 30.34
N PHE A 260 6.56 2.98 29.44
CA PHE A 260 6.10 2.12 28.34
C PHE A 260 5.97 0.64 28.75
N SER A 261 6.39 0.26 29.96
CA SER A 261 6.39 -1.14 30.41
C SER A 261 4.97 -1.71 30.57
N GLN A 262 3.97 -0.81 30.67
CA GLN A 262 2.54 -1.15 30.69
C GLN A 262 2.03 -1.71 29.35
N TYR A 263 2.71 -1.43 28.23
CA TYR A 263 2.32 -1.89 26.90
C TYR A 263 3.00 -3.22 26.57
N LEU A 264 2.31 -4.07 25.82
CA LEU A 264 2.87 -5.33 25.30
C LEU A 264 4.17 -5.03 24.52
N LEU A 265 5.19 -5.88 24.68
CA LEU A 265 6.38 -5.85 23.82
C LEU A 265 6.31 -6.94 22.75
N TRP A 266 6.31 -6.50 21.48
CA TRP A 266 6.61 -7.31 20.31
C TRP A 266 8.04 -6.98 19.84
N ILE A 267 9.00 -7.86 20.15
CA ILE A 267 10.43 -7.58 19.91
C ILE A 267 10.88 -8.16 18.58
N ALA A 268 11.54 -7.35 17.73
CA ALA A 268 12.20 -7.82 16.52
C ALA A 268 13.69 -8.07 16.76
N HIS A 269 14.08 -9.33 16.88
CA HIS A 269 15.47 -9.70 17.09
C HIS A 269 15.80 -11.00 16.36
N TRP A 270 16.31 -10.87 15.14
CA TRP A 270 16.53 -12.02 14.27
C TRP A 270 17.86 -12.72 14.55
N ARG A 271 17.93 -14.03 14.23
CA ARG A 271 19.16 -14.85 14.27
C ARG A 271 19.82 -14.97 15.64
N VAL A 272 19.02 -14.94 16.71
CA VAL A 272 19.47 -15.17 18.09
C VAL A 272 18.68 -16.31 18.72
N GLN A 273 19.24 -16.94 19.75
CA GLN A 273 18.56 -18.02 20.47
C GLN A 273 17.49 -17.49 21.45
N ALA A 274 17.68 -16.28 21.95
CA ALA A 274 16.71 -15.57 22.77
C ALA A 274 16.80 -14.07 22.47
N PRO A 275 15.68 -13.34 22.40
CA PRO A 275 15.70 -11.92 22.12
C PRO A 275 16.24 -11.14 23.33
N LEU A 276 17.13 -10.19 23.06
CA LEU A 276 17.45 -9.13 24.01
C LEU A 276 16.19 -8.32 24.34
N VAL A 277 15.81 -8.29 25.62
CA VAL A 277 14.69 -7.48 26.13
C VAL A 277 15.22 -6.09 26.51
N PRO A 278 14.67 -5.00 25.95
CA PRO A 278 15.07 -3.65 26.36
C PRO A 278 14.79 -3.41 27.84
N GLU A 279 15.59 -2.54 28.48
CA GLU A 279 15.49 -2.26 29.92
C GLU A 279 14.08 -1.82 30.34
N THR A 280 13.37 -1.09 29.48
CA THR A 280 11.96 -0.72 29.64
C THR A 280 11.06 -1.91 30.03
N TRP A 281 11.30 -3.10 29.47
CA TRP A 281 10.50 -4.30 29.70
C TRP A 281 11.25 -5.38 30.49
N ILE A 282 12.38 -5.07 31.13
CA ILE A 282 13.23 -6.11 31.73
C ILE A 282 12.51 -6.97 32.78
N ASN A 283 11.56 -6.38 33.51
CA ASN A 283 10.80 -7.06 34.57
C ASN A 283 9.52 -7.74 34.08
N VAL A 284 8.99 -7.36 32.91
CA VAL A 284 7.72 -7.88 32.35
C VAL A 284 7.93 -8.82 31.16
N GLY A 285 9.06 -8.67 30.45
CA GLY A 285 9.45 -9.45 29.29
C GLY A 285 8.71 -9.08 28.00
N TRP A 286 8.95 -9.88 26.96
CA TRP A 286 8.26 -9.81 25.67
C TRP A 286 7.06 -10.77 25.63
N LYS A 287 6.07 -10.48 24.78
CA LYS A 287 4.93 -11.37 24.49
C LYS A 287 4.99 -11.96 23.09
N ILE A 288 5.49 -11.17 22.13
CA ILE A 288 5.71 -11.61 20.75
C ILE A 288 7.18 -11.39 20.39
N TRP A 289 7.82 -12.34 19.73
CA TRP A 289 9.19 -12.23 19.24
C TRP A 289 9.24 -12.54 17.75
N GLN A 290 9.51 -11.51 16.94
CA GLN A 290 9.83 -11.69 15.54
C GLN A 290 11.28 -12.17 15.41
N PHE A 291 11.45 -13.45 15.06
CA PHE A 291 12.75 -14.12 15.04
C PHE A 291 13.33 -14.26 13.62
N SER A 292 12.52 -14.05 12.59
CA SER A 292 12.94 -14.10 11.19
C SER A 292 12.09 -13.18 10.32
N ASN A 293 12.71 -12.61 9.28
CA ASN A 293 12.04 -11.91 8.18
C ASN A 293 12.24 -12.63 6.82
N LYS A 294 12.58 -13.92 6.88
CA LYS A 294 12.91 -14.76 5.72
C LYS A 294 12.12 -16.06 5.70
N GLY A 295 10.99 -16.11 6.40
CA GLY A 295 10.09 -17.25 6.37
C GLY A 295 9.56 -17.52 4.97
N GLN A 296 9.20 -18.77 4.73
CA GLN A 296 8.51 -19.23 3.54
C GLN A 296 7.28 -20.01 4.00
N ILE A 297 6.08 -19.50 3.71
CA ILE A 297 4.81 -20.10 4.12
C ILE A 297 4.01 -20.44 2.87
N PRO A 298 3.56 -21.70 2.69
CA PRO A 298 2.70 -22.07 1.58
C PRO A 298 1.48 -21.14 1.46
N GLY A 299 1.25 -20.61 0.25
CA GLY A 299 0.17 -19.65 -0.01
C GLY A 299 0.55 -18.18 0.11
N ILE A 300 1.74 -17.85 0.64
CA ILE A 300 2.26 -16.48 0.69
C ILE A 300 3.49 -16.36 -0.22
N THR A 301 3.40 -15.49 -1.23
CA THR A 301 4.51 -15.25 -2.16
C THR A 301 5.53 -14.28 -1.54
N GLY A 302 6.79 -14.72 -1.42
CA GLY A 302 7.90 -13.89 -0.97
C GLY A 302 8.41 -14.28 0.42
N ASN A 303 9.25 -13.42 1.01
CA ASN A 303 9.69 -13.61 2.39
C ASN A 303 8.57 -13.18 3.35
N VAL A 304 8.40 -13.95 4.42
CA VAL A 304 7.38 -13.74 5.45
C VAL A 304 8.07 -13.53 6.80
N ASP A 305 7.58 -12.56 7.57
CA ASP A 305 7.99 -12.39 8.96
C ASP A 305 7.43 -13.54 9.80
N LEU A 306 8.27 -14.11 10.67
CA LEU A 306 7.91 -15.22 11.54
C LEU A 306 8.05 -14.80 12.99
N ASP A 307 7.01 -15.11 13.75
CA ASP A 307 6.85 -14.69 15.14
C ASP A 307 6.62 -15.88 16.06
N ILE A 308 7.16 -15.78 17.27
CA ILE A 308 6.84 -16.66 18.39
C ILE A 308 5.98 -15.87 19.37
N VAL A 309 4.88 -16.48 19.80
CA VAL A 309 3.98 -15.91 20.81
C VAL A 309 4.22 -16.67 22.10
N LYS A 310 4.76 -16.00 23.12
CA LYS A 310 5.16 -16.63 24.39
C LYS A 310 3.98 -17.15 25.20
N ASP A 311 2.84 -16.48 25.09
CA ASP A 311 1.62 -16.82 25.81
C ASP A 311 0.44 -16.64 24.86
N ARG A 312 -0.01 -17.74 24.25
CA ARG A 312 -1.12 -17.71 23.29
C ARG A 312 -2.46 -17.39 23.95
N ALA A 313 -2.60 -17.52 25.26
CA ALA A 313 -3.84 -17.12 25.94
C ALA A 313 -4.14 -15.63 25.73
N PHE A 314 -3.10 -14.80 25.58
CA PHE A 314 -3.22 -13.39 25.22
C PHE A 314 -3.84 -13.16 23.83
N LEU A 315 -3.59 -14.05 22.88
CA LEU A 315 -4.22 -14.01 21.55
C LEU A 315 -5.61 -14.63 21.55
N GLY A 316 -6.07 -15.23 22.65
CA GLY A 316 -7.30 -16.04 22.72
C GLY A 316 -7.15 -17.43 22.09
N GLU A 317 -8.10 -18.32 22.37
CA GLU A 317 -8.10 -19.66 21.79
C GLU A 317 -8.54 -19.61 20.30
N SER A 318 -7.73 -20.18 19.40
CA SER A 318 -8.16 -20.52 18.03
C SER A 318 -7.95 -22.01 17.78
N PRO A 319 -8.94 -22.71 17.20
CA PRO A 319 -8.83 -24.12 16.89
C PRO A 319 -7.78 -24.43 15.81
N VAL A 320 -7.30 -23.43 15.06
CA VAL A 320 -6.40 -23.61 13.91
C VAL A 320 -4.92 -23.52 14.31
N TYR A 321 -4.61 -22.95 15.48
CA TYR A 321 -3.21 -22.77 15.90
C TYR A 321 -2.45 -24.08 16.10
N SER A 322 -3.13 -25.15 16.50
CA SER A 322 -2.54 -26.50 16.62
C SER A 322 -2.22 -27.13 15.26
N GLU A 323 -2.99 -26.84 14.22
CA GLU A 323 -2.75 -27.33 12.86
C GLU A 323 -1.57 -26.62 12.20
N ILE A 324 -1.42 -25.30 12.44
CA ILE A 324 -0.31 -24.49 11.91
C ILE A 324 1.04 -24.91 12.52
N ASP A 325 1.10 -25.22 13.82
CA ASP A 325 2.33 -25.67 14.47
C ASP A 325 2.86 -26.98 13.86
N ASN A 326 1.94 -27.91 13.60
CA ASN A 326 2.28 -29.19 12.97
C ASN A 326 2.75 -29.01 11.51
N ALA A 327 2.19 -28.04 10.78
CA ALA A 327 2.55 -27.77 9.39
C ALA A 327 3.89 -27.03 9.24
N THR A 328 4.26 -26.20 10.22
CA THR A 328 5.49 -25.40 10.21
C THR A 328 6.68 -26.14 10.84
N GLY A 329 6.44 -27.26 11.52
CA GLY A 329 7.46 -28.01 12.26
C GLY A 329 8.00 -27.25 13.48
N PHE A 330 7.25 -26.25 13.95
CA PHE A 330 7.66 -25.35 15.01
C PHE A 330 7.07 -25.81 16.35
N THR A 331 7.93 -26.34 17.23
CA THR A 331 7.60 -26.55 18.66
C THR A 331 8.19 -25.40 19.48
N PRO A 332 7.42 -24.75 20.37
CA PRO A 332 7.85 -23.59 21.16
C PRO A 332 9.15 -23.77 21.94
#